data_AF-A0A1V6Q2U6-F1
#
_entry.id   AF-A0A1V6Q2U6-F1
#
_cell.length_a   1.000
_cell.length_b   1.000
_cell.length_c   1.000
_cell.angle_alpha   90.00
_cell.angle_beta   90.00
_cell.angle_gamma   90.00
#
_symmetry.space_group_name_H-M   'P 1'
#
loop_
_entity.id
_entity.type
_entity.pdbx_description
1 polymer ?
#
loop_
_entity_poly.entity_id
_entity_poly.type
_entity_poly.pdbx_seq_one_letter_code
_entity_poly.pdbx_strand_id
1 'polypeptide(L)'
;MAPNKLAIASVSLSLYPGHLLDEKIRTAAQHGYSGIEIVYSDLETCGKSQNISVNTAADKIHQICNKSNIQALSLAPFENFEGANSPLEARLLLAKHWLDIARILKAPYLQISSIFTDDCSRDAAVLTREMQALSDLLCSAFGWGAL
;
A
#
# COMPACT_ATOMS: atom_id res chain seq x y z
N MET A 1 15.45 -26.09 -9.74
CA MET A 1 15.35 -24.89 -8.88
C MET A 1 14.18 -24.08 -9.40
N ALA A 2 13.12 -23.86 -8.63
CA ALA A 2 12.08 -22.93 -9.06
C ALA A 2 12.67 -21.51 -9.01
N PRO A 3 12.48 -20.67 -10.05
CA PRO A 3 12.98 -19.30 -10.02
C PRO A 3 12.25 -18.53 -8.90
N ASN A 4 13.02 -17.78 -8.11
CA ASN A 4 12.45 -16.89 -7.10
C ASN A 4 11.62 -15.80 -7.81
N LYS A 5 10.39 -15.57 -7.33
CA LYS A 5 9.57 -14.45 -7.80
C LYS A 5 10.11 -13.15 -7.23
N LEU A 6 10.62 -12.27 -8.09
CA LEU A 6 11.15 -10.97 -7.68
C LEU A 6 10.03 -9.91 -7.63
N ALA A 7 10.18 -8.96 -6.71
CA ALA A 7 9.35 -7.76 -6.64
C ALA A 7 10.22 -6.51 -6.50
N ILE A 8 9.68 -5.35 -6.88
CA ILE A 8 10.35 -4.04 -6.79
C ILE A 8 9.34 -2.97 -6.38
N ALA A 9 9.77 -1.97 -5.60
CA ALA A 9 8.92 -0.83 -5.29
C ALA A 9 8.83 0.16 -6.45
N SER A 10 7.66 0.77 -6.64
CA SER A 10 7.45 1.78 -7.68
C SER A 10 8.41 2.97 -7.56
N VAL A 11 8.77 3.35 -6.33
CA VAL A 11 9.75 4.42 -6.05
C VAL A 11 11.20 4.02 -6.36
N SER A 12 11.54 2.72 -6.30
CA SER A 12 12.89 2.23 -6.64
C SER A 12 13.16 2.28 -8.14
N LEU A 13 12.11 2.27 -8.97
CA LEU A 13 12.24 2.45 -10.42
C LEU A 13 12.50 3.91 -10.78
N SER A 14 11.89 4.86 -10.06
CA SER A 14 12.10 6.30 -10.24
C SER A 14 11.31 7.12 -9.21
N LEU A 15 11.91 8.23 -8.74
CA LEU A 15 11.23 9.30 -7.99
C LEU A 15 10.84 10.50 -8.86
N TYR A 16 11.24 10.52 -10.14
CA TYR A 16 10.88 11.61 -11.07
C TYR A 16 9.37 11.59 -11.37
N PRO A 17 8.62 12.69 -11.13
CA PRO A 17 7.16 12.72 -11.30
C PRO A 17 6.66 12.46 -12.72
N GLY A 18 7.50 12.67 -13.74
CA GLY A 18 7.15 12.40 -15.13
C GLY A 18 7.16 10.92 -15.50
N HIS A 19 7.77 10.05 -14.70
CA HIS A 19 7.72 8.60 -14.91
C HIS A 19 6.44 8.05 -14.29
N LEU A 20 5.45 7.77 -15.13
CA LEU A 20 4.10 7.41 -14.69
C LEU A 20 4.06 6.01 -14.07
N LEU A 21 3.14 5.79 -13.14
CA LEU A 21 3.03 4.50 -12.44
C LEU A 21 2.75 3.33 -13.38
N ASP A 22 1.97 3.55 -14.44
CA ASP A 22 1.66 2.52 -15.42
C ASP A 22 2.88 2.15 -16.28
N GLU A 23 3.74 3.12 -16.60
CA GLU A 23 5.04 2.89 -17.26
C GLU A 23 5.97 2.09 -16.34
N LYS A 24 6.10 2.50 -15.07
CA LYS A 24 6.88 1.76 -14.05
C LYS A 24 6.46 0.30 -13.96
N ILE A 25 5.15 0.02 -13.91
CA ILE A 25 4.59 -1.34 -13.86
C ILE A 25 4.98 -2.14 -15.10
N ARG A 26 4.77 -1.58 -16.31
CA ARG A 26 5.11 -2.26 -17.56
C ARG A 26 6.60 -2.54 -17.67
N THR A 27 7.45 -1.57 -17.29
CA THR A 27 8.90 -1.73 -17.28
C THR A 27 9.34 -2.82 -16.31
N ALA A 28 8.81 -2.87 -15.09
CA ALA A 28 9.12 -3.93 -14.14
C ALA A 28 8.77 -5.32 -14.69
N ALA A 29 7.56 -5.47 -15.24
CA ALA A 29 7.12 -6.72 -15.85
C ALA A 29 8.03 -7.15 -17.02
N GLN A 30 8.40 -6.21 -17.91
CA GLN A 30 9.30 -6.46 -19.03
C GLN A 30 10.69 -6.94 -18.60
N HIS A 31 11.14 -6.56 -17.40
CA HIS A 31 12.44 -6.95 -16.84
C HIS A 31 12.35 -8.18 -15.90
N GLY A 32 11.24 -8.90 -15.92
CA GLY A 32 11.10 -10.19 -15.23
C GLY A 32 10.65 -10.12 -13.77
N TYR A 33 10.22 -8.95 -13.28
CA TYR A 33 9.59 -8.85 -11.96
C TYR A 33 8.19 -9.45 -12.00
N SER A 34 7.88 -10.25 -10.98
CA SER A 34 6.57 -10.88 -10.80
C SER A 34 5.66 -10.11 -9.85
N GLY A 35 6.22 -9.18 -9.07
CA GLY A 35 5.48 -8.31 -8.16
C GLY A 35 5.96 -6.87 -8.19
N ILE A 36 5.09 -5.95 -7.77
CA ILE A 36 5.40 -4.54 -7.55
C ILE A 36 4.82 -4.06 -6.22
N GLU A 37 5.62 -3.36 -5.43
CA GLU A 37 5.16 -2.66 -4.22
C GLU A 37 4.67 -1.27 -4.65
N ILE A 38 3.38 -1.00 -4.50
CA ILE A 38 2.77 0.25 -4.95
C ILE A 38 2.90 1.30 -3.86
N VAL A 39 3.59 2.39 -4.15
CA VAL A 39 3.65 3.53 -3.22
C VAL A 39 2.43 4.43 -3.38
N TYR A 40 1.79 4.79 -2.25
CA TYR A 40 0.54 5.55 -2.25
C TYR A 40 0.63 6.88 -3.01
N SER A 41 1.75 7.59 -2.91
CA SER A 41 1.96 8.86 -3.61
C SER A 41 1.96 8.72 -5.14
N ASP A 42 2.39 7.57 -5.68
CA ASP A 42 2.28 7.28 -7.12
C ASP A 42 0.81 7.11 -7.53
N LEU A 43 -0.03 6.49 -6.68
CA LEU A 43 -1.48 6.38 -6.89
C LEU A 43 -2.18 7.74 -6.83
N GLU A 44 -1.83 8.58 -5.84
CA GLU A 44 -2.37 9.93 -5.76
C GLU A 44 -1.99 10.76 -6.98
N THR A 45 -0.75 10.64 -7.45
CA THR A 45 -0.28 11.34 -8.66
C THR A 45 -1.06 10.88 -9.88
N CYS A 46 -1.32 9.57 -10.02
CA CYS A 46 -2.18 9.00 -11.06
C CYS A 46 -3.62 9.54 -10.97
N GLY A 47 -4.18 9.62 -9.76
CA GLY A 47 -5.52 10.17 -9.53
C GLY A 47 -5.62 11.64 -9.93
N LYS A 48 -4.67 12.46 -9.46
CA LYS A 48 -4.61 13.91 -9.74
C LYS A 48 -4.42 14.21 -11.22
N SER A 49 -3.51 13.51 -11.91
CA SER A 49 -3.22 13.78 -13.33
C SER A 49 -4.41 13.47 -14.25
N GLN A 50 -5.26 12.52 -13.85
CA GLN A 50 -6.45 12.11 -14.61
C GLN A 50 -7.77 12.68 -14.06
N ASN A 51 -7.71 13.50 -13.00
CA ASN A 51 -8.87 14.03 -12.30
C ASN A 51 -9.87 12.95 -11.86
N ILE A 52 -9.36 11.87 -11.23
CA ILE A 52 -10.14 10.76 -10.69
C ILE A 52 -9.81 10.54 -9.21
N SER A 53 -10.69 9.84 -8.49
CA SER A 53 -10.41 9.44 -7.11
C SER A 53 -9.26 8.44 -7.03
N VAL A 54 -8.59 8.38 -5.88
CA VAL A 54 -7.53 7.40 -5.63
C VAL A 54 -8.04 5.96 -5.73
N ASN A 55 -9.30 5.70 -5.35
CA ASN A 55 -9.94 4.39 -5.51
C ASN A 55 -10.06 4.00 -6.98
N THR A 56 -10.47 4.93 -7.85
CA THR A 56 -10.53 4.68 -9.30
C THR A 56 -9.12 4.52 -9.90
N ALA A 57 -8.14 5.28 -9.41
CA ALA A 57 -6.74 5.10 -9.81
C ALA A 57 -6.22 3.70 -9.41
N ALA A 58 -6.52 3.25 -8.19
CA ALA A 58 -6.16 1.92 -7.72
C ALA A 58 -6.77 0.80 -8.57
N ASP A 59 -8.04 0.90 -8.97
CA ASP A 59 -8.69 -0.08 -9.85
C ASP A 59 -8.01 -0.12 -11.23
N LYS A 60 -7.74 1.05 -11.81
CA LYS A 60 -6.98 1.16 -13.08
C LYS A 60 -5.59 0.50 -12.95
N ILE A 61 -4.87 0.76 -11.87
CA ILE A 61 -3.55 0.18 -11.63
C ILE A 61 -3.63 -1.34 -11.47
N HIS A 62 -4.64 -1.86 -10.77
CA HIS A 62 -4.88 -3.30 -10.70
C HIS A 62 -5.08 -3.92 -12.09
N GLN A 63 -5.87 -3.28 -12.96
CA GLN A 63 -6.06 -3.74 -14.34
C GLN A 63 -4.76 -3.71 -15.16
N ILE A 64 -3.90 -2.71 -14.96
CA ILE A 64 -2.60 -2.60 -15.64
C ILE A 64 -1.64 -3.69 -15.16
N CYS A 65 -1.59 -3.95 -13.86
CA CYS A 65 -0.84 -5.06 -13.26
C CYS A 65 -1.27 -6.40 -13.89
N ASN A 66 -2.58 -6.67 -13.93
CA ASN A 66 -3.13 -7.89 -14.53
C ASN A 66 -2.77 -8.03 -16.02
N LYS A 67 -2.93 -6.96 -16.82
CA LYS A 67 -2.55 -6.95 -18.24
C LYS A 67 -1.04 -7.14 -18.47
N SER A 68 -0.22 -6.70 -17.52
CA SER A 68 1.25 -6.81 -17.60
C SER A 68 1.80 -8.08 -16.97
N ASN A 69 0.93 -8.96 -16.47
CA ASN A 69 1.30 -10.20 -15.77
C ASN A 69 2.26 -9.96 -14.57
N ILE A 70 1.99 -8.92 -13.79
CA ILE A 70 2.70 -8.57 -12.55
C ILE A 70 1.68 -8.31 -11.45
N GLN A 71 1.96 -8.78 -10.22
CA GLN A 71 1.04 -8.61 -9.10
C GLN A 71 1.35 -7.32 -8.32
N ALA A 72 0.33 -6.54 -7.95
CA ALA A 72 0.49 -5.56 -6.88
C ALA A 72 0.69 -6.33 -5.56
N LEU A 73 1.90 -6.33 -5.02
CA LEU A 73 2.28 -7.12 -3.86
C LEU A 73 1.88 -6.42 -2.55
N SER A 74 2.08 -5.11 -2.50
CA SER A 74 1.78 -4.31 -1.32
C SER A 74 1.28 -2.91 -1.70
N LEU A 75 0.59 -2.29 -0.74
CA LEU A 75 0.42 -0.84 -0.68
C LEU A 75 1.36 -0.30 0.41
N ALA A 76 2.13 0.75 0.09
CA ALA A 76 3.22 1.20 0.96
C ALA A 76 3.51 2.71 0.91
N PRO A 77 4.25 3.20 1.90
CA PRO A 77 4.13 2.83 3.31
C PRO A 77 2.90 3.51 3.94
N PHE A 78 2.15 2.80 4.77
CA PHE A 78 1.22 3.43 5.72
C PHE A 78 2.05 3.91 6.92
N GLU A 79 2.25 5.21 7.01
CA GLU A 79 3.16 5.82 7.97
C GLU A 79 2.45 6.35 9.21
N ASN A 80 3.21 6.53 10.30
CA ASN A 80 2.81 7.27 11.49
C ASN A 80 1.53 6.73 12.17
N PHE A 81 1.36 5.41 12.20
CA PHE A 81 0.20 4.78 12.82
C PHE A 81 0.41 4.56 14.32
N GLU A 82 1.33 3.69 14.73
CA GLU A 82 1.52 3.32 16.13
C GLU A 82 2.23 4.42 16.92
N GLY A 83 1.82 4.63 18.17
CA GLY A 83 2.45 5.58 19.08
C GLY A 83 2.20 7.05 18.76
N ALA A 84 1.52 7.37 17.65
CA ALA A 84 1.16 8.74 17.30
C ALA A 84 0.20 9.35 18.33
N ASN A 85 0.45 10.62 18.68
CA ASN A 85 -0.35 11.35 19.68
C ASN A 85 -1.79 11.67 19.23
N SER A 86 -2.07 11.55 17.92
CA SER A 86 -3.43 11.70 17.41
C SER A 86 -4.36 10.59 17.95
N PRO A 87 -5.66 10.88 18.13
CA PRO A 87 -6.63 9.90 18.62
C PRO A 87 -6.60 8.59 17.80
N LEU A 88 -6.57 7.44 18.49
CA LEU A 88 -6.51 6.12 17.85
C LEU A 88 -7.66 5.91 16.86
N GLU A 89 -8.87 6.39 17.17
CA GLU A 89 -10.04 6.29 16.30
C GLU A 89 -9.83 6.98 14.94
N ALA A 90 -9.24 8.18 14.93
CA ALA A 90 -8.94 8.90 13.70
C ALA A 90 -7.90 8.16 12.85
N ARG A 91 -6.90 7.54 13.50
CA ARG A 91 -5.89 6.72 12.83
C ARG A 91 -6.47 5.43 12.27
N LEU A 92 -7.39 4.79 12.98
CA LEU A 92 -8.11 3.61 12.49
C LEU A 92 -9.02 3.94 11.31
N LEU A 93 -9.64 5.12 11.30
CA LEU A 93 -10.41 5.59 10.14
C LEU A 93 -9.52 5.80 8.91
N LEU A 94 -8.34 6.39 9.09
CA LEU A 94 -7.34 6.50 8.01
C LEU A 94 -6.86 5.11 7.57
N ALA A 95 -6.57 4.21 8.50
CA ALA A 95 -6.19 2.84 8.18
C ALA A 95 -7.26 2.13 7.34
N LYS A 96 -8.54 2.30 7.66
CA LYS A 96 -9.64 1.76 6.86
C LYS A 96 -9.59 2.20 5.40
N HIS A 97 -9.31 3.48 5.14
CA HIS A 97 -9.13 4.00 3.78
C HIS A 97 -7.97 3.31 3.04
N TRP A 98 -6.83 3.12 3.70
CA TRP A 98 -5.69 2.40 3.14
C TRP A 98 -6.02 0.94 2.84
N LEU A 99 -6.75 0.26 3.74
CA LEU A 99 -7.21 -1.11 3.55
C LEU A 99 -8.17 -1.25 2.37
N ASP A 100 -9.06 -0.26 2.18
CA ASP A 100 -9.97 -0.23 1.03
C ASP A 100 -9.19 -0.12 -0.29
N ILE A 101 -8.14 0.70 -0.34
CA ILE A 101 -7.28 0.82 -1.53
C ILE A 101 -6.47 -0.45 -1.77
N ALA A 102 -5.86 -1.03 -0.73
CA ALA A 102 -5.14 -2.30 -0.84
C ALA A 102 -6.05 -3.41 -1.40
N ARG A 103 -7.33 -3.44 -0.96
CA ARG A 103 -8.34 -4.37 -1.49
C ARG A 103 -8.64 -4.14 -2.96
N ILE A 104 -8.76 -2.90 -3.40
CA ILE A 104 -8.98 -2.57 -4.82
C ILE A 104 -7.77 -3.01 -5.66
N LEU A 105 -6.55 -2.77 -5.18
CA LEU A 105 -5.32 -3.22 -5.83
C LEU A 105 -5.16 -4.74 -5.91
N LYS A 106 -5.92 -5.48 -5.08
CA LYS A 106 -5.67 -6.90 -4.76
C LYS A 106 -4.27 -7.11 -4.18
N ALA A 107 -3.79 -6.14 -3.40
CA ALA A 107 -2.52 -6.23 -2.70
C ALA A 107 -2.69 -7.04 -1.41
N PRO A 108 -2.00 -8.18 -1.25
CA PRO A 108 -2.12 -9.01 -0.05
C PRO A 108 -1.48 -8.37 1.19
N TYR A 109 -0.59 -7.39 1.02
CA TYR A 109 0.13 -6.76 2.13
C TYR A 109 -0.15 -5.24 2.19
N LEU A 110 -0.35 -4.74 3.40
CA LEU A 110 -0.23 -3.31 3.71
C LEU A 110 1.10 -3.14 4.46
N GLN A 111 2.05 -2.41 3.88
CA GLN A 111 3.32 -2.14 4.54
C GLN A 111 3.16 -0.96 5.49
N ILE A 112 3.47 -1.17 6.76
CA ILE A 112 3.40 -0.15 7.80
C ILE A 112 4.83 0.17 8.20
N SER A 113 5.22 1.45 8.08
CA SER A 113 6.54 1.90 8.54
C SER A 113 6.44 2.40 9.97
N SER A 114 7.48 2.15 10.77
CA SER A 114 7.50 2.65 12.14
C SER A 114 7.45 4.17 12.22
N ILE A 115 6.82 4.68 13.28
CA ILE A 115 6.77 6.11 13.55
C ILE A 115 8.18 6.70 13.72
N PHE A 116 8.47 7.74 12.94
CA PHE A 116 9.78 8.39 12.88
C PHE A 116 9.78 9.80 13.45
N THR A 117 8.66 10.26 14.03
CA THR A 117 8.59 11.54 14.77
C THR A 117 9.13 11.37 16.19
N ASP A 118 9.74 12.42 16.73
CA ASP A 118 10.19 12.45 18.13
C ASP A 118 9.00 12.55 19.10
N ASP A 119 7.92 13.22 18.67
CA ASP A 119 6.69 13.37 19.43
C ASP A 119 5.77 12.15 19.23
N CYS A 120 6.10 11.05 19.91
CA CYS A 120 5.30 9.83 19.93
C CYS A 120 5.52 9.02 21.21
N SER A 121 4.57 8.15 21.52
CA SER A 121 4.75 7.13 22.54
C SER A 121 5.77 6.08 22.08
N ARG A 122 6.75 5.79 22.94
CA ARG A 122 7.69 4.66 22.80
C ARG A 122 7.36 3.51 23.76
N ASP A 123 6.22 3.59 24.45
CA ASP A 123 5.77 2.54 25.36
C ASP A 123 5.33 1.31 24.56
N ALA A 124 6.04 0.19 24.74
CA ALA A 124 5.78 -1.06 24.03
C ALA A 124 4.34 -1.59 24.20
N ALA A 125 3.71 -1.37 25.36
CA ALA A 125 2.34 -1.79 25.60
C ALA A 125 1.35 -0.94 24.77
N VAL A 126 1.62 0.37 24.64
CA VAL A 126 0.84 1.25 23.76
C VAL A 126 0.99 0.81 22.31
N LEU A 127 2.23 0.63 21.83
CA LEU A 127 2.49 0.22 20.44
C LEU A 127 1.82 -1.12 20.10
N THR A 128 1.96 -2.11 20.98
CA THR A 128 1.38 -3.45 20.79
C THR A 128 -0.15 -3.38 20.73
N ARG A 129 -0.78 -2.65 21.65
CA ARG A 129 -2.25 -2.49 21.69
C ARG A 129 -2.78 -1.82 20.43
N GLU A 130 -2.09 -0.80 19.93
CA GLU A 130 -2.55 -0.07 18.74
C GLU A 130 -2.39 -0.90 17.47
N MET A 131 -1.26 -1.61 17.32
CA MET A 131 -1.07 -2.56 16.22
C MET A 131 -2.09 -3.71 16.27
N GLN A 132 -2.46 -4.17 17.48
CA GLN A 132 -3.54 -5.13 17.64
C GLN A 132 -4.88 -4.56 17.18
N ALA A 133 -5.23 -3.31 17.54
CA ALA A 133 -6.45 -2.68 17.08
C ALA A 133 -6.53 -2.56 15.55
N LEU A 134 -5.40 -2.32 14.87
CA LEU A 134 -5.32 -2.36 13.40
C LEU A 134 -5.52 -3.76 12.84
N SER A 135 -4.94 -4.78 13.48
CA SER A 135 -5.18 -6.19 13.13
C SER A 135 -6.64 -6.59 13.32
N ASP A 136 -7.30 -6.12 14.38
CA ASP A 136 -8.71 -6.40 14.64
C ASP A 136 -9.62 -5.70 13.62
N LEU A 137 -9.27 -4.48 13.20
CA LEU A 137 -9.93 -3.77 12.10
C LEU A 137 -9.83 -4.57 10.78
N LEU A 138 -8.66 -5.13 10.49
CA LEU A 138 -8.48 -6.06 9.38
C LEU A 138 -9.40 -7.28 9.52
N CYS A 139 -9.36 -8.01 10.63
CA CYS A 139 -10.19 -9.20 10.82
C CYS A 139 -11.70 -8.91 10.75
N SER A 140 -12.16 -7.77 11.26
CA SER A 140 -13.59 -7.41 11.22
C SER A 140 -14.06 -6.92 9.85
N ALA A 141 -13.18 -6.25 9.09
CA ALA A 141 -13.46 -5.87 7.70
C ALA A 141 -13.40 -7.08 6.74
N PHE A 142 -12.68 -8.14 7.12
CA PHE A 142 -12.52 -9.37 6.37
C PHE A 142 -13.21 -10.53 7.09
N GLY A 143 -14.49 -10.76 6.81
CA GLY A 143 -15.06 -12.09 7.05
C GLY A 143 -14.20 -13.11 6.29
N TRP A 144 -13.43 -13.92 7.00
CA TRP A 144 -12.54 -14.91 6.38
C TRP A 144 -13.34 -15.81 5.43
N GLY A 145 -13.05 -15.74 4.13
CA GLY A 145 -13.75 -16.51 3.10
C GLY A 145 -13.59 -16.08 1.65
N ALA A 146 -12.81 -15.04 1.33
CA ALA A 146 -12.61 -14.61 -0.06
C ALA A 146 -11.21 -14.01 -0.32
N LEU A 147 -10.18 -14.86 -0.22
CA LEU A 147 -8.95 -14.74 -0.98
C LEU A 147 -8.76 -16.03 -1.76
#